data_AF-A0A4S2GU02-F1
#
_entry.id   AF-A0A4S2GU02-F1
#
_cell.length_a   1.000
_cell.length_b   1.000
_cell.length_c   1.000
_cell.angle_alpha   90.00
_cell.angle_beta   90.00
_cell.angle_gamma   90.00
#
_symmetry.space_group_name_H-M   'P 1'
#
loop_
_entity.id
_entity.type
_entity.pdbx_description
1 polymer ?
#
loop_
_entity_poly.entity_id
_entity_poly.type
_entity_poly.pdbx_seq_one_letter_code
_entity_poly.pdbx_strand_id
1 'polypeptide(L)'
;MAKSNICYHNVRLNLDNEQHCRVHKVLAELNTEIHKSVNQFIVDAVDYYIRSLNDESLVKGAGEPKKDAGYITREDLDGIRSELKSEVKSEIIMLLGAALGAGTVRVVEGATGRGGMDSTAMKVADDKEGTDDPTMMELVDNWG
;
A
#
# COMPACT_ATOMS: atom_id res chain seq x y z
N MET A 1 -35.26 -2.61 -34.70
CA MET A 1 -34.89 -1.93 -33.44
C MET A 1 -33.41 -2.17 -33.20
N ALA A 2 -32.60 -1.12 -33.04
CA ALA A 2 -31.18 -1.26 -32.74
C ALA A 2 -31.03 -1.84 -31.32
N LYS A 3 -30.15 -2.83 -31.15
CA LYS A 3 -29.84 -3.38 -29.82
C LYS A 3 -29.12 -2.31 -29.01
N SER A 4 -29.62 -1.98 -27.82
CA SER A 4 -29.11 -0.90 -26.95
C SER A 4 -27.69 -1.13 -26.43
N ASN A 5 -27.13 -2.33 -26.59
CA ASN A 5 -25.81 -2.72 -26.10
C ASN A 5 -24.72 -2.75 -27.20
N ILE A 6 -25.01 -2.29 -28.41
CA ILE A 6 -24.05 -2.29 -29.52
C ILE A 6 -23.80 -0.84 -29.95
N CYS A 7 -22.55 -0.39 -29.82
CA CYS A 7 -22.08 0.90 -30.34
C CYS A 7 -21.17 0.65 -31.57
N TYR A 8 -21.24 1.54 -32.55
CA TYR A 8 -20.44 1.45 -33.76
C TYR A 8 -19.49 2.65 -33.84
N HIS A 9 -18.20 2.36 -34.03
CA HIS A 9 -17.17 3.35 -34.31
C HIS A 9 -16.54 3.06 -35.68
N ASN A 10 -16.28 4.11 -36.46
CA ASN A 10 -15.68 4.01 -37.80
C ASN A 10 -14.32 4.72 -37.81
N VAL A 11 -13.35 4.14 -38.52
CA VAL A 11 -11.99 4.70 -38.68
C VAL A 11 -11.70 4.90 -40.16
N ARG A 12 -11.19 6.08 -40.52
CA ARG A 12 -10.75 6.40 -41.89
C ARG A 12 -9.23 6.35 -41.97
N LEU A 13 -8.70 5.54 -42.88
CA LEU A 13 -7.27 5.42 -43.14
C LEU A 13 -6.88 6.22 -44.40
N ASN A 14 -5.67 6.78 -44.41
CA ASN A 14 -5.11 7.49 -45.56
C ASN A 14 -3.89 6.69 -46.03
N LEU A 15 -3.93 6.12 -47.22
CA LEU A 15 -2.86 5.23 -47.71
C LEU A 15 -1.57 5.98 -48.06
N ASP A 16 -1.62 7.30 -48.22
CA ASP A 16 -0.42 8.13 -48.38
C ASP A 16 0.36 8.29 -47.07
N ASN A 17 -0.29 8.08 -45.92
CA ASN A 17 0.36 8.11 -44.62
C ASN A 17 0.90 6.71 -44.29
N GLU A 18 2.21 6.61 -44.07
CA GLU A 18 2.89 5.36 -43.79
C GLU A 18 2.31 4.60 -42.59
N GLN A 19 1.96 5.31 -41.51
CA GLN A 19 1.34 4.71 -40.32
C GLN A 19 -0.01 4.07 -40.65
N HIS A 20 -0.84 4.78 -41.39
CA HIS A 20 -2.16 4.30 -41.78
C HIS A 20 -2.06 3.15 -42.78
N CYS A 21 -1.06 3.16 -43.66
CA CYS A 21 -0.75 2.06 -44.56
C CYS A 21 -0.35 0.78 -43.80
N ARG A 22 0.50 0.91 -42.76
CA ARG A 22 0.86 -0.23 -41.90
C ARG A 22 -0.36 -0.81 -41.19
N VAL A 23 -1.21 0.06 -40.62
CA VAL A 23 -2.46 -0.36 -39.98
C VAL A 23 -3.38 -1.05 -40.99
N HIS A 24 -3.56 -0.48 -42.18
CA HIS A 24 -4.40 -1.06 -43.22
C HIS A 24 -3.94 -2.47 -43.61
N LYS A 25 -2.63 -2.67 -43.82
CA LYS A 25 -2.07 -3.98 -44.17
C LYS A 25 -2.42 -5.04 -43.12
N VAL A 26 -2.23 -4.71 -41.83
CA VAL A 26 -2.54 -5.64 -40.73
C VAL A 26 -4.04 -5.94 -40.66
N LEU A 27 -4.92 -4.95 -40.85
CA LEU A 27 -6.36 -5.17 -40.78
C LEU A 27 -6.90 -5.95 -41.99
N ALA A 28 -6.29 -5.78 -43.17
CA ALA A 28 -6.68 -6.48 -44.40
C ALA A 28 -6.18 -7.93 -44.44
N GLU A 29 -4.96 -8.17 -43.94
CA GLU A 29 -4.28 -9.48 -43.97
C GLU A 29 -4.16 -10.07 -42.56
N LEU A 30 -5.11 -9.78 -41.67
CA LEU A 30 -5.05 -10.24 -40.29
C LEU A 30 -5.02 -11.78 -40.22
N ASN A 31 -4.04 -12.33 -39.50
CA ASN A 31 -3.99 -13.76 -39.27
C ASN A 31 -5.12 -14.19 -38.32
N THR A 32 -6.14 -14.85 -38.88
CA THR A 32 -7.31 -15.31 -38.14
C THR A 32 -7.07 -16.56 -37.29
N GLU A 33 -5.92 -17.22 -37.43
CA GLU A 33 -5.51 -18.33 -36.55
C GLU A 33 -5.09 -17.84 -35.17
N ILE A 34 -4.54 -16.62 -35.12
CA ILE A 34 -4.09 -15.96 -33.87
C ILE A 34 -5.21 -15.11 -33.29
N HIS A 35 -5.87 -14.30 -34.13
CA HIS A 35 -6.92 -13.39 -33.69
C HIS A 35 -8.28 -13.79 -34.24
N LYS A 36 -9.26 -13.92 -33.35
CA LYS A 36 -10.62 -14.39 -33.70
C LYS A 36 -11.33 -13.53 -34.76
N SER A 37 -11.08 -12.22 -34.78
CA SER A 37 -11.63 -11.30 -35.78
C SER A 37 -10.88 -9.96 -35.76
N VAL A 38 -11.03 -9.19 -36.85
CA VAL A 38 -10.54 -7.80 -36.93
C VAL A 38 -11.11 -6.94 -35.79
N ASN A 39 -12.40 -7.11 -35.47
CA ASN A 39 -13.02 -6.34 -34.39
C ASN A 39 -12.37 -6.65 -33.03
N GLN A 40 -12.12 -7.93 -32.73
CA GLN A 40 -11.44 -8.33 -31.49
C GLN A 40 -10.02 -7.76 -31.44
N PHE A 41 -9.27 -7.86 -32.53
CA PHE A 41 -7.92 -7.30 -32.63
C PHE A 41 -7.88 -5.79 -32.35
N ILE A 42 -8.82 -5.03 -32.93
CA ILE A 42 -8.92 -3.58 -32.70
C ILE A 42 -9.23 -3.28 -31.23
N VAL A 43 -10.17 -4.01 -30.62
CA VAL A 43 -10.51 -3.85 -29.20
C VAL A 43 -9.32 -4.15 -28.31
N ASP A 44 -8.62 -5.26 -28.53
CA ASP A 44 -7.46 -5.68 -27.73
C ASP A 44 -6.30 -4.67 -27.85
N ALA A 45 -6.03 -4.17 -29.05
CA ALA A 45 -4.98 -3.18 -29.29
C ALA A 45 -5.27 -1.84 -28.61
N VAL A 46 -6.53 -1.39 -28.67
CA VAL A 46 -6.96 -0.15 -28.01
C VAL A 46 -6.96 -0.32 -26.48
N ASP A 47 -7.45 -1.44 -25.94
CA ASP A 47 -7.39 -1.75 -24.50
C ASP A 47 -5.95 -1.75 -23.98
N TYR A 48 -5.04 -2.40 -24.72
CA TYR A 48 -3.62 -2.41 -24.38
C TYR A 48 -3.03 -0.99 -24.32
N TYR A 49 -3.34 -0.15 -25.30
CA TYR A 49 -2.88 1.24 -25.33
C TYR A 49 -3.42 2.06 -24.15
N ILE A 50 -4.70 1.89 -23.83
CA ILE A 50 -5.35 2.57 -22.69
C ILE A 50 -4.64 2.20 -21.38
N ARG A 51 -4.44 0.90 -21.14
CA ARG A 51 -3.78 0.37 -19.93
C ARG A 51 -2.33 0.82 -19.81
N SER A 52 -1.65 1.07 -20.94
CA SER A 52 -0.27 1.56 -20.94
C SER A 52 -0.13 3.04 -20.51
N LEU A 53 -1.22 3.81 -20.59
CA LEU A 53 -1.23 5.26 -20.32
C LEU A 53 -1.96 5.64 -19.02
N ASN A 54 -2.15 4.68 -18.10
CA ASN A 54 -2.85 4.86 -16.82
C ASN A 54 -4.21 5.55 -17.00
N ASP A 55 -5.12 4.93 -17.78
CA ASP A 55 -6.56 5.20 -18.04
C ASP A 55 -7.07 6.66 -17.93
N GLU A 56 -6.84 7.29 -16.78
CA GLU A 56 -7.15 8.66 -16.41
C GLU A 56 -6.52 9.73 -17.34
N SER A 57 -5.42 9.45 -18.04
CA SER A 57 -4.81 10.47 -18.93
C SER A 57 -5.56 10.67 -20.26
N LEU A 58 -6.41 9.70 -20.67
CA LEU A 58 -6.98 9.66 -22.02
C LEU A 58 -8.40 10.21 -22.11
N VAL A 59 -9.08 10.37 -20.97
CA VAL A 59 -10.46 10.84 -20.91
C VAL A 59 -10.50 12.28 -20.39
N LYS A 60 -11.25 13.15 -21.06
CA LYS A 60 -11.49 14.52 -20.58
C LYS A 60 -12.21 14.49 -19.23
N GLY A 61 -11.59 15.05 -18.19
CA GLY A 61 -12.14 15.10 -16.82
C GLY A 61 -11.48 14.16 -15.83
N ALA A 62 -10.61 13.26 -16.28
CA ALA A 62 -9.82 12.39 -15.42
C ALA A 62 -8.48 13.01 -14.94
N GLY A 63 -8.24 14.29 -15.32
CA GLY A 63 -7.14 15.12 -14.88
C GLY A 63 -7.40 15.92 -13.60
N GLU A 64 -8.47 15.64 -12.85
CA GLU A 64 -8.49 16.03 -11.44
C GLU A 64 -7.90 14.86 -10.65
N PRO A 65 -6.59 14.88 -10.32
CA PRO A 65 -6.11 13.99 -9.29
C PRO A 65 -7.02 14.22 -8.09
N LYS A 66 -7.68 13.16 -7.59
CA LYS A 66 -8.33 13.22 -6.29
C LYS A 66 -7.33 13.87 -5.35
N LYS A 67 -7.63 15.10 -4.90
CA LYS A 67 -6.80 15.90 -3.98
C LYS A 67 -6.77 15.29 -2.57
N ASP A 68 -6.87 13.97 -2.46
CA ASP A 68 -6.96 13.26 -1.19
C ASP A 68 -5.60 12.69 -0.74
N ALA A 69 -4.56 12.79 -1.56
CA ALA A 69 -3.18 12.73 -1.07
C ALA A 69 -2.70 14.15 -0.77
N GLY A 70 -3.21 14.75 0.32
CA GLY A 70 -2.70 16.01 0.83
C GLY A 70 -1.21 15.90 1.12
N TYR A 71 -0.40 16.85 0.62
CA TYR A 71 1.01 16.91 0.95
C TYR A 71 1.19 17.22 2.43
N ILE A 72 2.05 16.46 3.11
CA ILE A 72 2.47 16.75 4.48
C ILE A 72 3.43 17.93 4.45
N THR A 73 3.09 19.02 5.16
CA THR A 73 3.98 20.19 5.31
C THR A 73 5.06 19.93 6.36
N ARG A 74 6.08 20.79 6.43
CA ARG A 74 7.13 20.66 7.47
C ARG A 74 6.55 20.88 8.86
N GLU A 75 5.58 21.78 8.95
CA GLU A 75 4.85 22.10 10.16
C GLU A 75 4.02 20.89 10.64
N ASP A 76 3.38 20.16 9.72
CA ASP A 76 2.67 18.91 10.06
C ASP A 76 3.63 17.85 10.60
N LEU A 77 4.82 17.73 9.99
CA LEU A 77 5.84 16.77 10.41
C LEU A 77 6.44 17.11 11.78
N ASP A 78 6.67 18.40 12.05
CA ASP A 78 7.10 18.89 13.36
C ASP A 78 6.01 18.69 14.43
N GLY A 79 4.74 18.87 14.06
CA GLY A 79 3.59 18.56 14.91
C GLY A 79 3.57 17.09 15.33
N ILE A 80 3.63 16.18 14.36
CA ILE A 80 3.69 14.72 14.59
C ILE A 80 4.89 14.35 15.47
N ARG A 81 6.06 14.94 15.20
CA ARG A 81 7.28 14.68 15.99
C ARG A 81 7.12 15.13 17.45
N SER A 82 6.49 16.27 17.68
CA SER A 82 6.26 16.80 19.02
C SER A 82 5.26 15.95 19.79
N GLU A 83 4.17 15.52 19.13
CA GLU A 83 3.15 14.64 19.70
C GLU A 83 3.76 13.30 20.13
N LEU A 84 4.48 12.63 19.22
CA LEU A 84 5.16 11.37 19.51
C LEU A 84 6.15 11.50 20.69
N LYS A 85 6.91 12.60 20.74
CA LYS A 85 7.85 12.86 21.85
C LYS A 85 7.11 13.04 23.18
N SER A 86 5.91 13.62 23.17
CA SER A 86 5.10 13.81 24.36
C SER A 86 4.53 12.48 24.86
N GLU A 87 4.00 11.66 23.96
CA GLU A 87 3.46 10.33 24.28
C GLU A 87 4.54 9.44 24.90
N VAL A 88 5.70 9.32 24.24
CA VAL A 88 6.83 8.52 24.76
C VAL A 88 7.28 9.00 26.14
N LYS A 89 7.34 10.32 26.36
CA LYS A 89 7.68 10.87 27.68
C LYS A 89 6.64 10.49 28.73
N SER A 90 5.36 10.56 28.40
CA SER A 90 4.26 10.20 29.30
C SER A 90 4.33 8.72 29.69
N GLU A 91 4.55 7.83 28.71
CA GLU A 91 4.70 6.40 28.96
C GLU A 91 5.89 6.08 29.86
N ILE A 92 7.05 6.70 29.61
CA ILE A 92 8.23 6.54 30.45
C ILE A 92 7.95 6.99 31.88
N ILE A 93 7.27 8.13 32.08
CA ILE A 93 6.89 8.61 33.41
C ILE A 93 5.99 7.61 34.12
N MET A 94 4.99 7.04 33.43
CA MET A 94 4.11 6.02 34.01
C MET A 94 4.88 4.75 34.40
N LEU A 95 5.76 4.27 33.52
CA LEU A 95 6.58 3.07 33.79
C LEU A 95 7.52 3.28 34.97
N LEU A 96 8.20 4.42 35.03
CA LEU A 96 9.07 4.77 36.15
C LEU A 96 8.27 4.98 37.44
N GLY A 97 7.10 5.63 37.37
CA GLY A 97 6.20 5.80 38.51
C GLY A 97 5.70 4.47 39.07
N ALA A 98 5.36 3.50 38.21
CA ALA A 98 4.99 2.16 38.61
C ALA A 98 6.15 1.40 39.24
N ALA A 99 7.35 1.47 38.65
CA ALA A 99 8.56 0.83 39.18
C ALA A 99 8.98 1.40 40.54
N LEU A 100 8.88 2.71 40.73
CA LEU A 100 9.23 3.39 41.99
C LEU A 100 8.11 3.25 43.05
N GLY A 101 6.84 3.26 42.64
CA GLY A 101 5.68 3.04 43.52
C GLY A 101 5.61 1.63 44.10
N ALA A 102 6.11 0.63 43.37
CA ALA A 102 6.30 -0.72 43.91
C ALA A 102 7.39 -0.78 45.02
N GLY A 103 8.23 0.26 45.15
CA GLY A 103 9.32 0.33 46.11
C GLY A 103 8.97 0.89 47.50
N THR A 104 7.80 1.49 47.70
CA THR A 104 7.47 2.21 48.96
C THR A 104 6.17 1.82 49.64
N VAL A 105 5.69 0.59 49.48
CA VAL A 105 4.69 0.03 50.42
C VAL A 105 5.34 -1.06 51.26
N ARG A 106 6.05 -0.64 52.30
CA ARG A 106 6.39 -1.49 53.44
C ARG A 106 5.59 -1.01 54.65
N VAL A 107 4.57 -1.82 54.97
CA VAL A 107 4.10 -2.20 56.30
C VAL A 107 3.68 -1.06 57.24
N VAL A 108 2.37 -0.79 57.30
CA VAL A 108 1.70 -0.56 58.59
C VAL A 108 1.02 -1.87 58.96
N GLU A 109 1.52 -2.43 60.06
CA GLU A 109 1.15 -3.69 60.68
C GLU A 109 -0.20 -3.55 61.42
N GLY A 110 -1.07 -4.57 61.28
CA GLY A 110 -2.13 -4.82 62.25
C GLY A 110 -3.50 -5.15 61.64
N ALA A 111 -3.74 -6.42 61.30
CA ALA A 111 -4.97 -7.17 61.62
C ALA A 111 -5.03 -8.50 60.84
N THR A 112 -4.68 -9.58 61.53
CA THR A 112 -5.42 -10.85 61.60
C THR A 112 -6.23 -11.28 60.37
N GLY A 113 -5.77 -12.29 59.62
CA GLY A 113 -6.60 -12.86 58.54
C GLY A 113 -5.97 -13.97 57.72
N ARG A 114 -5.96 -15.17 58.29
CA ARG A 114 -5.56 -16.46 57.72
C ARG A 114 -6.34 -16.85 56.43
N GLY A 115 -5.62 -17.39 55.45
CA GLY A 115 -6.14 -18.16 54.28
C GLY A 115 -6.02 -17.39 52.96
N GLY A 116 -5.56 -17.93 51.83
CA GLY A 116 -5.14 -19.25 51.38
C GLY A 116 -5.05 -19.20 49.84
N MET A 117 -4.34 -20.15 49.21
CA MET A 117 -4.28 -20.44 47.75
C MET A 117 -3.53 -19.40 46.90
N ASP A 118 -2.76 -19.72 45.87
CA ASP A 118 -2.30 -20.98 45.26
C ASP A 118 -1.08 -20.59 44.41
N SER A 119 0.02 -21.32 44.54
CA SER A 119 1.22 -21.11 43.71
C SER A 119 1.08 -21.94 42.43
N THR A 120 0.64 -21.33 41.32
CA THR A 120 0.81 -21.92 39.99
C THR A 120 1.99 -21.26 39.29
N ALA A 121 3.08 -22.02 39.20
CA ALA A 121 4.24 -21.72 38.39
C ALA A 121 3.85 -21.66 36.91
N MET A 122 4.23 -20.57 36.22
CA MET A 122 4.34 -20.57 34.77
C MET A 122 5.80 -20.32 34.40
N LYS A 123 6.33 -21.27 33.64
CA LYS A 123 7.72 -21.39 33.18
C LYS A 123 8.14 -20.16 32.38
N VAL A 124 9.32 -19.63 32.69
CA VAL A 124 10.09 -18.75 31.81
C VAL A 124 10.63 -19.63 30.68
N ALA A 125 10.14 -19.41 29.46
CA ALA A 125 10.81 -19.86 28.25
C ALA A 125 11.87 -18.80 27.91
N ASP A 126 13.12 -19.22 28.02
CA ASP A 126 14.31 -18.55 27.52
C ASP A 126 14.37 -18.81 26.02
N ASP A 127 14.06 -17.80 25.20
CA ASP A 127 14.41 -17.78 23.78
C ASP A 127 15.39 -16.61 23.57
N LYS A 128 16.67 -16.91 23.80
CA LYS A 128 17.75 -16.20 23.14
C LYS A 128 17.94 -16.81 21.76
N GLU A 129 17.36 -16.20 20.75
CA GLU A 129 17.83 -16.41 19.38
C GLU A 129 17.85 -15.06 18.66
N GLY A 130 19.01 -14.40 18.77
CA GLY A 130 19.38 -13.30 17.90
C GLY A 130 19.45 -13.85 16.49
N THR A 131 18.41 -13.59 15.71
CA THR A 131 18.36 -13.91 14.30
C THR A 131 19.05 -12.78 13.56
N ASP A 132 20.31 -13.01 13.21
CA ASP A 132 21.00 -12.30 12.14
C ASP A 132 20.22 -12.54 10.84
N ASP A 133 19.18 -11.74 10.61
CA ASP A 133 18.40 -11.77 9.37
C ASP A 133 19.29 -11.25 8.23
N PRO A 134 19.67 -12.10 7.25
CA PRO A 134 20.56 -11.72 6.15
C PRO A 134 19.98 -10.57 5.31
N THR A 135 18.66 -10.41 5.30
CA THR A 135 17.95 -9.32 4.63
C THR A 135 18.22 -7.97 5.30
N MET A 136 18.40 -7.98 6.63
CA MET A 136 18.64 -6.77 7.41
C MET A 136 20.09 -6.28 7.29
N MET A 137 21.04 -7.18 7.01
CA MET A 137 22.43 -6.80 6.75
C MET A 137 22.61 -6.16 5.36
N GLU A 138 21.93 -6.66 4.32
CA GLU A 138 22.03 -6.11 2.95
C GLU A 138 21.55 -4.64 2.87
N LEU A 139 20.57 -4.26 3.70
CA LEU A 139 20.06 -2.89 3.74
C LEU A 139 21.05 -1.88 4.35
N VAL A 140 21.97 -2.34 5.20
CA VAL A 140 22.96 -1.47 5.86
C VAL A 140 24.10 -1.11 4.92
N ASP A 141 24.45 -2.02 4.00
CA ASP A 141 25.55 -1.85 3.04
C ASP A 141 25.21 -0.86 1.92
N ASN A 142 23.92 -0.63 1.65
CA ASN A 142 23.46 0.29 0.61
C ASN A 142 23.44 1.77 1.02
N TRP A 143 23.95 2.11 2.21
CA TRP A 143 23.98 3.48 2.76
C TRP A 143 25.39 4.07 2.93
N GLY A 144 26.41 3.49 2.28
CA GLY A 144 27.81 3.97 2.30
C GLY A 144 28.43 4.09 0.91
#